data_AF-A0A9D6RSB0-F1
#
_entry.id   AF-A0A9D6RSB0-F1
#
_cell.length_a   1.000
_cell.length_b   1.000
_cell.length_c   1.000
_cell.angle_alpha   90.00
_cell.angle_beta   90.00
_cell.angle_gamma   90.00
#
_symmetry.space_group_name_H-M   'P 1'
#
loop_
_entity.id
_entity.type
_entity.pdbx_description
1 polymer ?
#
loop_
_entity_poly.entity_id
_entity_poly.type
_entity_poly.pdbx_seq_one_letter_code
_entity_poly.pdbx_strand_id
1 'polypeptide(L)'
;MDEGQYFLFEQHIERLESSAIYFGFVWNKEAVRSALARTRANRPSGCWKVRLLVARDGAISIEIHELALEDKTWRVAFAPEPIHSQDIFIFHNLID
;
A
#
# COMPACT_ATOMS: atom_id res chain seq x y z
N MET A 1 -1.16 -9.46 2.69
CA MET A 1 -2.43 -10.16 2.96
C MET A 1 -2.07 -11.57 3.28
N ASP A 2 -2.59 -12.10 4.38
CA ASP A 2 -2.25 -13.41 4.91
C ASP A 2 -3.55 -14.15 5.22
N GLU A 3 -3.71 -15.36 4.68
CA GLU A 3 -4.95 -16.15 4.81
C GLU A 3 -6.22 -15.32 4.51
N GLY A 4 -6.19 -14.57 3.40
CA GLY A 4 -7.30 -13.70 2.97
C GLY A 4 -7.52 -12.43 3.80
N GLN A 5 -6.66 -12.13 4.78
CA GLN A 5 -6.76 -10.96 5.65
C GLN A 5 -5.71 -9.90 5.34
N TYR A 6 -6.14 -8.64 5.26
CA TYR A 6 -5.23 -7.51 5.12
C TYR A 6 -4.72 -7.09 6.51
N PHE A 7 -3.41 -7.26 6.72
CA PHE A 7 -2.74 -6.70 7.89
C PHE A 7 -2.84 -5.17 7.89
N LEU A 8 -3.16 -4.57 9.04
CA LEU A 8 -3.32 -3.11 9.24
C LEU A 8 -4.23 -2.43 8.20
N PHE A 9 -5.33 -3.10 7.82
CA PHE A 9 -6.21 -2.65 6.75
C PHE A 9 -6.69 -1.20 6.91
N GLU A 10 -7.29 -0.88 8.06
CA GLU A 10 -7.85 0.45 8.28
C GLU A 10 -6.75 1.53 8.31
N GLN A 11 -5.59 1.26 8.91
CA GLN A 11 -4.46 2.19 8.88
C GLN A 11 -3.94 2.44 7.45
N HIS A 12 -3.95 1.42 6.60
CA HIS A 12 -3.59 1.59 5.19
C HIS A 12 -4.59 2.45 4.43
N ILE A 13 -5.90 2.27 4.69
CA ILE A 13 -6.95 3.08 4.07
C ILE A 13 -6.84 4.55 4.53
N GLU A 14 -6.67 4.79 5.83
CA GLU A 14 -6.50 6.12 6.41
C GLU A 14 -5.27 6.86 5.84
N ARG A 15 -4.14 6.15 5.69
CA ARG A 15 -2.92 6.73 5.10
C ARG A 15 -3.10 7.09 3.63
N LEU A 16 -3.83 6.25 2.88
CA LEU A 16 -4.11 6.51 1.46
C LEU A 16 -5.07 7.69 1.30
N GLU A 17 -6.12 7.75 2.12
CA GLU A 17 -7.07 8.87 2.21
C GLU A 17 -6.35 10.18 2.54
N SER A 18 -5.48 10.17 3.55
CA SER A 18 -4.68 11.35 3.94
C SER A 18 -3.79 11.84 2.79
N SER A 19 -3.17 10.92 2.04
CA SER A 19 -2.33 11.25 0.89
C SER A 19 -3.17 11.80 -0.27
N ALA A 20 -4.33 11.20 -0.54
CA ALA A 20 -5.22 11.65 -1.60
C ALA A 20 -5.75 13.07 -1.33
N ILE A 21 -6.16 13.35 -0.08
CA ILE A 21 -6.58 14.69 0.34
C ILE A 21 -5.43 15.68 0.19
N TYR A 22 -4.24 15.33 0.68
CA TYR A 22 -3.08 16.22 0.65
C TYR A 22 -2.68 16.61 -0.78
N PHE A 23 -2.63 15.66 -1.72
CA PHE A 23 -2.19 15.91 -3.10
C PHE A 23 -3.33 16.21 -4.09
N GLY A 24 -4.58 16.30 -3.61
CA GLY A 24 -5.76 16.60 -4.42
C GLY A 24 -6.12 15.50 -5.41
N PHE A 25 -5.98 14.23 -5.02
CA PHE A 25 -6.40 13.08 -5.83
C PHE A 25 -7.89 12.83 -5.58
N VAL A 26 -8.60 12.37 -6.61
CA VAL A 26 -9.98 11.91 -6.44
C VAL A 26 -9.97 10.66 -5.55
N TRP A 27 -10.69 10.73 -4.44
CA TRP A 27 -10.74 9.67 -3.45
C TRP A 27 -12.16 9.10 -3.32
N ASN A 28 -12.28 7.77 -3.43
CA ASN A 28 -13.52 7.05 -3.21
C ASN A 28 -13.24 5.82 -2.33
N LYS A 29 -13.50 5.98 -1.04
CA LYS A 29 -13.20 4.98 0.00
C LYS A 29 -13.95 3.67 -0.26
N GLU A 30 -15.21 3.75 -0.64
CA GLU A 30 -16.08 2.61 -0.91
C GLU A 30 -15.60 1.82 -2.13
N ALA A 31 -15.19 2.49 -3.20
CA ALA A 31 -14.65 1.86 -4.40
C ALA A 31 -13.35 1.09 -4.09
N VAL A 32 -12.45 1.69 -3.32
CA VAL A 32 -11.20 1.04 -2.87
C VAL A 32 -11.50 -0.19 -2.01
N ARG A 33 -12.37 -0.05 -1.00
CA ARG A 33 -12.75 -1.19 -0.13
C ARG A 33 -13.40 -2.32 -0.93
N SER A 34 -14.24 -1.98 -1.90
CA SER A 34 -14.88 -2.95 -2.79
C SER A 34 -13.88 -3.69 -3.67
N ALA A 35 -12.88 -2.99 -4.21
CA ALA A 35 -11.82 -3.58 -5.02
C ALA A 35 -10.94 -4.55 -4.20
N LEU A 36 -10.59 -4.18 -2.97
CA LEU A 36 -9.85 -5.03 -2.04
C LEU A 36 -10.69 -6.22 -1.57
N ALA A 37 -11.98 -6.03 -1.32
CA ALA A 37 -12.90 -7.12 -0.95
C ALA A 37 -13.00 -8.18 -2.06
N ARG A 38 -13.14 -7.75 -3.33
CA ARG A 38 -13.11 -8.66 -4.49
C ARG A 38 -11.76 -9.37 -4.61
N THR A 39 -10.68 -8.66 -4.34
CA THR A 39 -9.32 -9.19 -4.42
C THR A 39 -9.09 -10.34 -3.43
N ARG A 40 -9.47 -10.17 -2.16
CA ARG A 40 -9.33 -11.22 -1.14
C ARG A 40 -10.27 -12.41 -1.34
N ALA A 41 -11.48 -12.17 -1.87
CA ALA A 41 -12.46 -13.25 -2.09
C ALA A 41 -11.92 -14.34 -3.03
N ASN A 42 -11.06 -13.97 -3.98
CA ASN A 42 -10.41 -14.91 -4.91
C ASN A 42 -9.18 -15.60 -4.31
N ARG A 43 -8.76 -15.26 -3.08
CA ARG A 43 -7.51 -15.71 -2.43
C ARG A 43 -7.76 -15.95 -0.93
N PRO A 44 -8.52 -16.99 -0.59
CA PRO A 44 -8.89 -17.27 0.80
C PRO A 44 -7.71 -17.77 1.65
N SER A 45 -6.65 -18.29 1.03
CA SER A 45 -5.47 -18.84 1.71
C SER A 45 -4.15 -18.35 1.10
N GLY A 46 -3.06 -18.52 1.85
CA GLY A 46 -1.70 -18.17 1.44
C GLY A 46 -1.29 -16.74 1.79
N CYS A 47 -0.01 -16.46 1.59
CA CYS A 47 0.58 -15.16 1.85
C CYS A 47 0.80 -14.38 0.56
N TRP A 48 0.36 -13.12 0.53
CA TRP A 48 0.30 -12.30 -0.66
C TRP A 48 0.80 -10.89 -0.40
N LYS A 49 1.70 -10.40 -1.26
CA LYS A 49 2.02 -8.99 -1.37
C LYS A 49 0.97 -8.32 -2.25
N VAL A 50 0.23 -7.37 -1.69
CA VAL A 50 -0.81 -6.61 -2.39
C VAL A 50 -0.36 -5.17 -2.51
N ARG A 51 -0.28 -4.67 -3.75
CA ARG A 51 0.01 -3.27 -4.04
C ARG A 51 -1.25 -2.63 -4.60
N LEU A 52 -1.78 -1.65 -3.88
CA LEU A 52 -2.90 -0.83 -4.31
C LEU A 52 -2.35 0.52 -4.78
N LEU A 53 -2.76 0.94 -5.97
CA LEU A 53 -2.48 2.27 -6.50
C LEU A 53 -3.78 3.00 -6.80
N VAL A 54 -3.80 4.30 -6.51
CA VAL A 54 -4.89 5.21 -6.85
C VAL A 54 -4.28 6.34 -7.65
N ALA A 55 -4.68 6.45 -8.91
CA ALA A 55 -4.27 7.55 -9.77
C ALA A 55 -4.98 8.85 -9.38
N ARG A 56 -4.49 9.98 -9.90
CA ARG A 56 -5.02 11.31 -9.56
C ARG A 56 -6.51 11.48 -9.89
N ASP A 57 -6.97 10.81 -10.94
CA ASP A 57 -8.38 10.79 -11.37
C ASP A 57 -9.24 9.78 -10.59
N GLY A 58 -8.65 9.07 -9.63
CA GLY A 58 -9.32 8.07 -8.81
C GLY A 58 -9.35 6.68 -9.44
N ALA A 59 -8.68 6.45 -10.58
CA ALA A 59 -8.55 5.11 -11.13
C ALA A 59 -7.76 4.20 -10.17
N ILE A 60 -8.28 2.99 -9.94
CA ILE A 60 -7.73 2.03 -8.98
C ILE A 60 -7.05 0.89 -9.76
N SER A 61 -5.80 0.59 -9.42
CA SER A 61 -5.13 -0.64 -9.86
C SER A 61 -4.60 -1.44 -8.67
N ILE A 62 -4.68 -2.76 -8.78
CA ILE A 62 -4.22 -3.69 -7.74
C ILE A 62 -3.31 -4.73 -8.38
N GLU A 63 -2.07 -4.79 -7.91
CA GLU A 63 -1.12 -5.84 -8.25
C GLU A 63 -1.01 -6.81 -7.07
N ILE A 64 -0.92 -8.10 -7.36
CA ILE A 64 -0.88 -9.15 -6.35
C ILE A 64 0.20 -10.14 -6.73
N HIS A 65 1.07 -10.42 -5.77
CA HIS A 65 2.14 -11.39 -5.93
C HIS A 65 2.11 -12.33 -4.73
N GLU A 66 2.36 -13.62 -4.96
CA GLU A 66 2.61 -14.56 -3.88
C GLU A 66 3.83 -14.09 -3.09
N LEU A 67 3.73 -14.11 -1.76
CA LEU A 67 4.81 -13.71 -0.88
C LEU A 67 5.46 -14.95 -0.28
N ALA A 68 6.60 -15.33 -0.83
CA ALA A 68 7.46 -16.34 -0.21
C ALA A 68 8.15 -15.72 1.02
N LEU A 69 7.84 -16.26 2.20
CA LEU A 69 8.54 -15.90 3.43
C LEU A 69 9.90 -16.62 3.44
N GLU A 70 10.94 -15.90 3.07
CA GLU A 70 12.31 -16.40 3.14
C GLU A 70 12.91 -16.08 4.51
N ASP A 71 13.54 -17.08 5.15
CA ASP A 71 14.38 -16.86 6.33
C ASP A 71 15.71 -16.23 5.88
N LYS A 72 15.66 -14.90 5.70
CA LYS A 72 16.75 -14.13 5.12
C LYS A 72 17.30 -13.12 6.13
N THR A 73 18.59 -13.26 6.42
CA THR A 73 19.34 -12.25 7.16
C THR A 73 19.82 -11.15 6.21
N TRP A 74 19.33 -9.93 6.42
CA TRP A 74 19.75 -8.77 5.65
C TRP A 74 21.02 -8.15 6.23
N ARG A 75 21.99 -7.80 5.37
CA ARG A 75 23.09 -6.90 5.73
C ARG A 75 22.60 -5.47 5.59
N VAL A 76 22.76 -4.67 6.64
CA VAL A 76 22.33 -3.27 6.69
C VAL A 76 23.54 -2.36 6.86
N ALA A 77 23.47 -1.16 6.30
CA ALA A 77 24.49 -0.12 6.42
C ALA A 77 23.82 1.25 6.50
N PHE A 78 24.53 2.26 7.01
CA PHE A 78 24.05 3.64 6.96
C PHE A 78 24.11 4.17 5.52
N ALA A 79 23.06 4.90 5.12
CA ALA A 79 23.11 5.70 3.90
C ALA A 79 24.19 6.80 4.05
N PRO A 80 24.95 7.12 3.00
CA PRO A 80 25.97 8.17 3.05
C PRO A 80 25.38 9.58 3.17
N GLU A 81 24.12 9.74 2.78
CA GLU A 81 23.40 11.01 2.76
C GLU A 81 22.16 10.95 3.66
N PRO A 82 21.90 11.98 4.47
CA PRO A 82 20.69 12.07 5.27
C PRO A 82 19.48 12.44 4.42
N ILE A 83 18.29 12.00 4.82
CA ILE A 83 17.03 12.51 4.28
C ILE A 83 16.63 13.81 4.99
N HIS A 84 16.02 14.75 4.28
CA HIS A 84 15.51 15.98 4.88
C HIS A 84 14.21 15.70 5.63
N SER A 85 14.20 15.82 6.96
CA SER A 85 13.02 15.51 7.79
C SER A 85 11.78 16.37 7.51
N GLN A 86 11.93 17.48 6.78
CA GLN A 86 10.84 18.35 6.36
C GLN A 86 10.29 17.99 4.96
N ASP A 87 10.87 17.00 4.29
CA ASP A 87 10.37 16.56 2.99
C ASP A 87 9.05 15.80 3.17
N ILE A 88 8.00 16.39 2.60
CA ILE A 88 6.63 15.90 2.67
C ILE A 88 6.46 14.52 2.02
N PHE A 89 7.28 14.19 1.01
CA PHE A 89 7.21 12.92 0.29
C PHE A 89 7.65 11.74 1.17
N ILE A 90 8.39 11.99 2.25
CA ILE A 90 8.77 10.95 3.23
C ILE A 90 7.54 10.45 4.02
N PHE A 91 6.51 11.30 4.18
CA PHE A 91 5.30 10.96 4.95
C PHE A 91 4.20 10.34 4.09
N HIS A 92 4.31 10.45 2.77
CA HIS A 92 3.30 9.99 1.82
C HIS A 92 3.90 8.99 0.83
N ASN A 93 3.37 7.76 0.83
CA ASN A 93 3.78 6.74 -0.14
C ASN A 93 3.20 7.04 -1.53
N LEU A 94 3.85 7.93 -2.25
CA LEU A 94 3.60 8.20 -3.67
C LEU A 94 4.47 7.30 -4.56
N ILE A 95 4.13 7.26 -5.84
CA ILE A 95 5.00 6.70 -6.87
C ILE A 95 5.69 7.91 -7.52
N ASP A 96 7.02 7.95 -7.48
CA ASP A 96 7.84 8.91 -8.21
C ASP A 96 7.95 8.57 -9.71
#